data_AF-A0A9W9MJ05-F1
#
_entry.id   AF-A0A9W9MJ05-F1
#
_cell.length_a   1.000
_cell.length_b   1.000
_cell.length_c   1.000
_cell.angle_alpha   90.00
_cell.angle_beta   90.00
_cell.angle_gamma   90.00
#
_symmetry.space_group_name_H-M   'P 1'
#
loop_
_entity.id
_entity.type
_entity.pdbx_description
1 polymer ?
#
loop_
_entity_poly.entity_id
_entity_poly.type
_entity_poly.pdbx_seq_one_letter_code
_entity_poly.pdbx_strand_id
1 'polypeptide(L)'
;MDDVRPLDASKLKYAYTTVPREVPNAETLANNKKTICTDHMIVASWNVESGWSVPELKPYGPFSLLPSASCLHYAYECFEGLKAYRGHDGKLRMFRTDRNARRLPMSAERISLPQFDPDELEKLIYALLSVDGAKWLPKNRAGDFLQNYQHHLNLAISQTEVLSPWNLPMWRGHRPG
;
A
#
# COMPACT_ATOMS: atom_id res chain seq x y z
N MET A 1 -24.36 6.53 7.23
CA MET A 1 -23.77 6.53 5.87
C MET A 1 -23.31 5.10 5.62
N ASP A 2 -24.25 4.15 5.58
CA ASP A 2 -23.98 2.80 6.12
C ASP A 2 -24.03 1.67 5.08
N ASP A 3 -23.75 1.94 3.80
CA ASP A 3 -23.82 0.90 2.76
C ASP A 3 -22.76 1.04 1.65
N VAL A 4 -21.55 1.46 2.01
CA VAL A 4 -20.41 1.46 1.06
C VAL A 4 -19.61 0.16 1.21
N ARG A 5 -19.14 -0.40 0.10
CA ARG A 5 -18.44 -1.70 0.12
C ARG A 5 -17.16 -1.62 0.99
N PRO A 6 -16.94 -2.59 1.89
CA PRO A 6 -15.70 -2.66 2.66
C PRO A 6 -14.55 -3.15 1.77
N LEU A 7 -13.32 -2.87 2.21
CA LEU A 7 -12.14 -3.51 1.65
C LEU A 7 -12.21 -5.00 1.92
N ASP A 8 -12.01 -5.83 0.90
CA ASP A 8 -12.13 -7.29 0.99
C ASP A 8 -10.98 -7.97 0.25
N ALA A 9 -9.98 -8.43 1.00
CA ALA A 9 -8.79 -9.08 0.50
C ALA A 9 -9.09 -10.47 -0.07
N SER A 10 -10.20 -11.12 0.32
CA SER A 10 -10.58 -12.44 -0.22
C SER A 10 -10.91 -12.37 -1.73
N LYS A 11 -11.25 -11.18 -2.22
CA LYS A 11 -11.58 -10.92 -3.63
C LYS A 11 -10.37 -10.47 -4.46
N LEU A 12 -9.16 -10.46 -3.88
CA LEU A 12 -7.94 -9.99 -4.55
C LEU A 12 -7.78 -10.64 -5.93
N LYS A 13 -7.68 -9.80 -6.96
CA LYS A 13 -7.36 -10.24 -8.32
C LYS A 13 -5.86 -10.23 -8.55
N TYR A 14 -5.36 -11.24 -9.24
CA TYR A 14 -3.94 -11.38 -9.56
C TYR A 14 -3.69 -11.13 -11.04
N ALA A 15 -2.84 -10.16 -11.34
CA ALA A 15 -2.28 -9.88 -12.65
C ALA A 15 -0.75 -9.90 -12.55
N TYR A 16 -0.15 -11.05 -12.88
CA TYR A 16 1.30 -11.24 -12.79
C TYR A 16 2.03 -10.55 -13.94
N THR A 17 3.23 -10.04 -13.68
CA THR A 17 4.12 -9.52 -14.71
C THR A 17 4.61 -10.64 -15.62
N THR A 18 4.66 -10.37 -16.92
CA THR A 18 5.31 -11.24 -17.91
C THR A 18 6.80 -10.90 -18.09
N VAL A 19 7.22 -9.74 -17.58
CA VAL A 19 8.60 -9.23 -17.69
C VAL A 19 9.13 -8.95 -16.28
N PRO A 20 9.55 -9.99 -15.54
CA PRO A 20 10.09 -9.84 -14.19
C PRO A 20 11.43 -9.10 -14.21
N ARG A 21 11.65 -8.19 -13.26
CA ARG A 21 12.89 -7.43 -13.11
C ARG A 21 14.01 -8.30 -12.54
N GLU A 22 15.25 -7.99 -12.86
CA GLU A 22 16.39 -8.65 -12.21
C GLU A 22 16.57 -8.15 -10.78
N VAL A 23 16.89 -9.07 -9.87
CA VAL A 23 17.27 -8.71 -8.50
C VAL A 23 18.75 -8.31 -8.51
N PRO A 24 19.07 -7.03 -8.25
CA PRO A 24 20.45 -6.54 -8.15
C PRO A 24 21.25 -7.27 -7.07
N ASN A 25 22.55 -7.39 -7.29
CA ASN A 25 23.47 -7.92 -6.28
C ASN A 25 23.62 -6.97 -5.08
N ALA A 26 24.20 -7.49 -3.98
CA ALA A 26 24.31 -6.75 -2.72
C ALA A 26 25.15 -5.47 -2.83
N GLU A 27 26.22 -5.48 -3.63
CA GLU A 27 27.08 -4.31 -3.86
C GLU A 27 26.34 -3.21 -4.62
N THR A 28 25.59 -3.59 -5.67
CA THR A 28 24.71 -2.67 -6.39
C THR A 28 23.69 -2.09 -5.44
N LEU A 29 23.07 -2.91 -4.59
CA LEU A 29 22.07 -2.43 -3.63
C LEU A 29 22.64 -1.43 -2.61
N ALA A 30 23.87 -1.67 -2.12
CA ALA A 30 24.53 -0.78 -1.16
C ALA A 30 24.91 0.57 -1.77
N ASN A 31 25.27 0.59 -3.05
CA ASN A 31 25.76 1.78 -3.75
C ASN A 31 24.68 2.47 -4.61
N ASN A 32 23.48 1.90 -4.71
CA ASN A 32 22.42 2.48 -5.54
C ASN A 32 21.79 3.70 -4.87
N LYS A 33 21.77 4.82 -5.58
CA LYS A 33 21.03 6.04 -5.18
C LYS A 33 19.54 6.00 -5.56
N LYS A 34 19.12 5.00 -6.35
CA LYS A 34 17.74 4.81 -6.80
C LYS A 34 17.01 3.81 -5.90
N THR A 35 15.77 4.13 -5.57
CA THR A 35 14.84 3.18 -4.96
C THR A 35 14.60 2.01 -5.93
N ILE A 36 14.72 0.79 -5.41
CA ILE A 36 14.44 -0.43 -6.17
C ILE A 36 13.13 -1.01 -5.61
N CYS A 37 12.19 -1.27 -6.51
CA CYS A 37 10.88 -1.83 -6.18
C CYS A 37 10.76 -3.26 -6.73
N THR A 38 9.90 -4.06 -6.12
CA THR A 38 9.65 -5.44 -6.55
C THR A 38 8.85 -5.50 -7.85
N ASP A 39 8.48 -6.70 -8.28
CA ASP A 39 7.81 -6.92 -9.56
C ASP A 39 6.37 -6.38 -9.58
N HIS A 40 5.69 -6.46 -8.44
CA HIS A 40 4.26 -6.17 -8.31
C HIS A 40 3.95 -5.10 -7.26
N MET A 41 2.72 -4.62 -7.30
CA MET A 41 2.09 -3.76 -6.28
C MET A 41 0.63 -4.17 -6.10
N ILE A 42 0.04 -3.83 -4.95
CA ILE A 42 -1.40 -3.97 -4.72
C ILE A 42 -2.05 -2.59 -4.77
N VAL A 43 -3.16 -2.47 -5.48
CA VAL A 43 -3.94 -1.24 -5.60
C VAL A 43 -5.39 -1.53 -5.25
N ALA A 44 -6.00 -0.64 -4.45
CA ALA A 44 -7.43 -0.61 -4.20
C ALA A 44 -7.89 0.85 -4.25
N SER A 45 -8.95 1.13 -5.01
CA SER A 45 -9.53 2.46 -5.12
C SER A 45 -10.72 2.58 -4.18
N TRP A 46 -11.03 3.80 -3.73
CA TRP A 46 -12.22 4.08 -2.96
C TRP A 46 -13.03 5.20 -3.63
N ASN A 47 -14.35 5.06 -3.60
CA ASN A 47 -15.28 6.08 -4.09
C ASN A 47 -16.42 6.26 -3.07
N VAL A 48 -16.93 7.49 -2.97
CA VAL A 48 -17.94 7.85 -1.97
C VAL A 48 -19.28 7.14 -2.15
N GLU A 49 -19.64 6.78 -3.38
CA GLU A 49 -20.90 6.13 -3.73
C GLU A 49 -20.83 4.62 -3.53
N SER A 50 -19.68 4.01 -3.86
CA SER A 50 -19.56 2.55 -3.95
C SER A 50 -18.58 1.91 -2.97
N GLY A 51 -17.84 2.70 -2.20
CA GLY A 51 -16.84 2.24 -1.25
C GLY A 51 -15.55 1.74 -1.92
N TRP A 52 -14.93 0.75 -1.29
CA TRP A 52 -13.70 0.14 -1.77
C TRP A 52 -13.95 -0.72 -3.02
N SER A 53 -13.05 -0.60 -3.98
CA SER A 53 -12.97 -1.50 -5.13
C SER A 53 -12.42 -2.85 -4.70
N VAL A 54 -12.60 -3.85 -5.58
CA VAL A 54 -11.85 -5.10 -5.46
C VAL A 54 -10.36 -4.78 -5.55
N PRO A 55 -9.52 -5.25 -4.62
CA PRO A 55 -8.08 -5.01 -4.67
C PRO A 55 -7.45 -5.81 -5.82
N GLU A 56 -6.39 -5.25 -6.41
CA GLU A 56 -5.68 -5.84 -7.55
C GLU A 56 -4.19 -5.88 -7.27
N LEU A 57 -3.60 -7.08 -7.32
CA LEU A 57 -2.17 -7.27 -7.48
C LEU A 57 -1.84 -7.13 -8.96
N LYS A 58 -0.96 -6.20 -9.32
CA LYS A 58 -0.60 -5.90 -10.70
C LYS A 58 0.89 -5.58 -10.84
N PRO A 59 1.46 -5.57 -12.05
CA PRO A 59 2.86 -5.18 -12.25
C PRO A 59 3.12 -3.77 -11.71
N TYR A 60 4.24 -3.59 -11.02
CA TYR A 60 4.65 -2.28 -10.50
C TYR A 60 4.84 -1.29 -11.65
N GLY A 61 4.24 -0.12 -11.53
CA GLY A 61 4.24 0.93 -12.55
C GLY A 61 3.71 2.27 -12.05
N PRO A 62 3.67 3.30 -12.90
CA PRO A 62 3.21 4.62 -12.53
C PRO A 62 1.71 4.64 -12.19
N PHE A 63 1.32 5.54 -11.30
CA PHE A 63 -0.09 5.89 -11.08
C PHE A 63 -0.53 6.94 -12.10
N SER A 64 -1.74 6.78 -12.62
CA SER A 64 -2.42 7.83 -13.39
C SER A 64 -3.25 8.67 -12.42
N LEU A 65 -2.81 9.89 -12.17
CA LEU A 65 -3.46 10.82 -11.24
C LEU A 65 -3.85 12.10 -11.97
N LEU A 66 -4.98 12.68 -11.59
CA LEU A 66 -5.34 14.02 -12.05
C LEU A 66 -4.36 15.04 -11.45
N PRO A 67 -3.96 16.09 -12.19
CA PRO A 67 -3.12 17.16 -11.65
C PRO A 67 -3.74 17.86 -10.44
N SER A 68 -5.06 17.81 -10.27
CA SER A 68 -5.82 18.39 -9.16
C SER A 68 -5.99 17.46 -7.95
N ALA A 69 -5.38 16.26 -7.95
CA ALA A 69 -5.51 15.31 -6.85
C ALA A 69 -5.00 15.91 -5.53
N SER A 70 -5.79 15.79 -4.46
CA SER A 70 -5.51 16.44 -3.16
C SER A 70 -4.19 16.01 -2.53
N CYS A 71 -3.72 14.78 -2.81
CA CYS A 71 -2.40 14.32 -2.35
C CYS A 71 -1.25 15.18 -2.92
N LEU A 72 -1.41 15.76 -4.11
CA LEU A 72 -0.39 16.61 -4.75
C LEU A 72 -0.38 18.05 -4.23
N HIS A 73 -1.53 18.57 -3.78
CA HIS A 73 -1.68 19.98 -3.38
C HIS A 73 -1.62 20.19 -1.87
N TYR A 74 -2.12 19.23 -1.10
CA TYR A 74 -2.36 19.39 0.34
C TYR A 74 -1.74 18.27 1.18
N ALA A 75 -0.86 17.44 0.58
CA ALA A 75 -0.28 16.27 1.23
C ALA A 75 -1.35 15.38 1.89
N TYR A 76 -2.51 15.25 1.22
CA TYR A 76 -3.64 14.44 1.67
C TYR A 76 -3.37 12.95 1.42
N GLU A 77 -2.43 12.41 2.19
CA GLU A 77 -1.89 11.07 2.07
C GLU A 77 -1.28 10.60 3.40
N CYS A 78 -1.25 9.29 3.60
CA CYS A 78 -0.53 8.66 4.71
C CYS A 78 0.11 7.37 4.22
N PHE A 79 1.18 6.92 4.89
CA PHE A 79 1.92 5.72 4.52
C PHE A 79 2.29 4.89 5.76
N GLU A 80 2.67 3.63 5.52
CA GLU A 80 3.20 2.73 6.53
C GLU A 80 4.56 2.17 6.13
N GLY A 81 5.34 1.76 7.13
CA GLY A 81 6.68 1.20 6.96
C GLY A 81 6.83 -0.11 7.71
N LEU A 82 7.08 -1.19 6.97
CA LEU A 82 7.41 -2.50 7.53
C LEU A 82 8.56 -3.15 6.77
N LYS A 83 9.16 -4.16 7.38
CA LYS A 83 10.24 -4.93 6.78
C LYS A 83 9.90 -6.42 6.78
N ALA A 84 10.22 -7.07 5.67
CA ALA A 84 10.25 -8.52 5.57
C ALA A 84 11.71 -9.02 5.60
N TYR A 85 11.92 -10.21 6.17
CA TYR A 85 13.23 -10.81 6.33
C TYR A 85 13.17 -12.31 6.08
N ARG A 86 14.31 -12.87 5.69
CA ARG A 86 14.50 -14.32 5.58
C ARG A 86 15.21 -14.84 6.83
N GLY A 87 14.59 -15.77 7.54
CA GLY A 87 15.21 -16.40 8.70
C GLY A 87 16.27 -17.42 8.30
N HIS A 88 17.01 -17.92 9.29
CA HIS A 88 18.03 -18.95 9.11
C HIS A 88 17.48 -20.26 8.53
N ASP A 89 16.19 -20.54 8.75
CA ASP A 89 15.47 -21.68 8.17
C ASP A 89 14.95 -21.42 6.74
N GLY A 90 15.36 -20.31 6.11
CA GLY A 90 14.94 -19.91 4.77
C GLY A 90 13.53 -19.34 4.68
N LYS A 91 12.74 -19.38 5.77
CA LYS A 91 11.35 -18.90 5.78
C LYS A 91 11.27 -17.38 5.82
N LEU A 92 10.28 -16.85 5.11
CA LEU A 92 9.95 -15.43 5.11
C LEU A 92 9.20 -15.07 6.39
N ARG A 93 9.52 -13.90 6.95
CA ARG A 93 8.91 -13.37 8.16
C ARG A 93 8.76 -11.86 8.07
N MET A 94 7.78 -11.34 8.79
CA MET A 94 7.61 -9.92 9.05
C MET A 94 7.46 -9.73 10.56
N PHE A 95 7.78 -8.52 11.03
CA PHE A 95 7.74 -8.21 12.45
C PHE A 95 6.53 -7.34 12.77
N ARG A 96 5.61 -7.91 13.58
CA ARG A 96 4.43 -7.19 14.13
C ARG A 96 3.64 -6.44 13.05
N THR A 97 3.36 -7.12 11.94
CA THR A 97 2.58 -6.56 10.81
C THR A 97 1.22 -6.06 11.27
N ASP A 98 0.55 -6.81 12.15
CA ASP A 98 -0.69 -6.44 12.84
C ASP A 98 -0.66 -5.03 13.44
N ARG A 99 0.47 -4.60 14.02
CA ARG A 99 0.58 -3.26 14.61
C ARG A 99 0.76 -2.16 13.58
N ASN A 100 1.40 -2.44 12.45
CA ASN A 100 1.47 -1.48 11.34
C ASN A 100 0.10 -1.38 10.65
N ALA A 101 -0.56 -2.52 10.43
CA ALA A 101 -1.90 -2.58 9.85
C ALA A 101 -2.95 -1.82 10.70
N ARG A 102 -2.86 -1.88 12.03
CA ARG A 102 -3.72 -1.08 12.93
C ARG A 102 -3.35 0.40 13.00
N ARG A 103 -2.11 0.77 12.68
CA ARG A 103 -1.68 2.18 12.73
C ARG A 103 -2.14 2.98 11.51
N LEU A 104 -2.24 2.35 10.34
CA LEU A 104 -2.63 3.07 9.14
C LEU A 104 -4.07 3.63 9.19
N PRO A 105 -5.11 2.89 9.65
CA PRO A 105 -6.44 3.46 9.85
C PRO A 105 -6.49 4.65 10.81
N MET A 106 -5.67 4.63 11.88
CA MET A 106 -5.56 5.79 12.79
C MET A 106 -4.99 7.02 12.09
N SER A 107 -3.98 6.84 11.22
CA SER A 107 -3.45 7.92 10.39
C SER A 107 -4.49 8.41 9.37
N ALA A 108 -5.19 7.47 8.71
CA ALA A 108 -6.25 7.77 7.76
C ALA A 108 -7.39 8.56 8.41
N GLU A 109 -7.80 8.18 9.63
CA GLU A 109 -8.83 8.88 10.40
C GLU A 109 -8.44 10.34 10.68
N ARG A 110 -7.20 10.57 11.11
CA ARG A 110 -6.69 11.93 11.40
C ARG A 110 -6.76 12.87 10.22
N ILE A 111 -6.61 12.34 9.01
CA ILE A 111 -6.74 13.12 7.77
C ILE A 111 -8.04 12.81 7.04
N SER A 112 -9.08 12.28 7.70
CA SER A 112 -10.42 12.06 7.10
C SER A 112 -10.43 11.20 5.82
N LEU A 113 -9.46 10.29 5.67
CA LEU A 113 -9.46 9.28 4.61
C LEU A 113 -10.43 8.13 4.92
N PRO A 114 -10.88 7.39 3.89
CA PRO A 114 -11.75 6.25 4.06
C PRO A 114 -11.17 5.20 5.02
N GLN A 115 -12.02 4.74 5.94
CA GLN A 115 -11.66 3.67 6.86
C GLN A 115 -11.70 2.30 6.17
N PHE A 116 -10.92 1.37 6.71
CA PHE A 116 -10.83 -0.02 6.26
C PHE A 116 -10.41 -0.90 7.43
N ASP A 117 -10.71 -2.19 7.33
CA ASP A 117 -10.34 -3.17 8.36
C ASP A 117 -8.81 -3.42 8.34
N PRO A 118 -8.09 -3.24 9.48
CA PRO A 118 -6.68 -3.60 9.60
C PRO A 118 -6.36 -5.02 9.15
N ASP A 119 -7.22 -5.99 9.43
CA ASP A 119 -6.95 -7.40 9.14
C ASP A 119 -6.98 -7.66 7.62
N GLU A 120 -7.79 -6.91 6.87
CA GLU A 120 -7.83 -6.96 5.41
C GLU A 120 -6.55 -6.37 4.80
N LEU A 121 -6.02 -5.28 5.36
CA LEU A 121 -4.71 -4.75 4.96
C LEU A 121 -3.59 -5.76 5.23
N GLU A 122 -3.59 -6.40 6.40
CA GLU A 122 -2.60 -7.42 6.76
C GLU A 122 -2.62 -8.60 5.76
N LYS A 123 -3.81 -9.08 5.36
CA LYS A 123 -3.96 -10.12 4.33
C LYS A 123 -3.38 -9.67 2.98
N LEU A 124 -3.60 -8.43 2.55
CA LEU A 124 -3.03 -7.91 1.31
C LEU A 124 -1.51 -7.82 1.36
N ILE A 125 -0.93 -7.39 2.49
CA ILE A 125 0.52 -7.39 2.71
C ILE A 125 1.09 -8.80 2.53
N TYR A 126 0.43 -9.80 3.13
CA TYR A 126 0.83 -11.20 3.02
C TYR A 126 0.71 -11.75 1.61
N ALA A 127 -0.37 -11.39 0.89
CA ALA A 127 -0.54 -11.77 -0.50
C ALA A 127 0.59 -11.24 -1.39
N LEU A 128 0.96 -9.95 -1.26
CA LEU A 128 2.08 -9.39 -2.03
C LEU A 128 3.40 -10.11 -1.72
N LEU A 129 3.70 -10.33 -0.44
CA LEU A 129 4.95 -10.99 -0.04
C LEU A 129 4.99 -12.45 -0.50
N SER A 130 3.85 -13.13 -0.58
CA SER A 130 3.78 -14.51 -1.08
C SER A 130 4.18 -14.62 -2.56
N VAL A 131 3.95 -13.56 -3.34
CA VAL A 131 4.30 -13.49 -4.77
C VAL A 131 5.76 -13.07 -4.96
N ASP A 132 6.16 -11.93 -4.38
CA ASP A 132 7.47 -11.34 -4.66
C ASP A 132 8.57 -11.77 -3.67
N GLY A 133 8.20 -12.07 -2.42
CA GLY A 133 9.15 -12.20 -1.32
C GLY A 133 10.19 -13.30 -1.53
N ALA A 134 9.82 -14.43 -2.14
CA ALA A 134 10.73 -15.56 -2.33
C ALA A 134 11.92 -15.20 -3.24
N LYS A 135 11.67 -14.42 -4.28
CA LYS A 135 12.66 -13.96 -5.25
C LYS A 135 13.47 -12.77 -4.72
N TRP A 136 12.79 -11.79 -4.15
CA TRP A 136 13.39 -10.50 -3.83
C TRP A 136 14.16 -10.49 -2.50
N LEU A 137 13.87 -11.39 -1.55
CA LEU A 137 14.61 -11.43 -0.28
C LEU A 137 15.92 -12.25 -0.39
N PRO A 138 17.05 -11.74 0.15
CA PRO A 138 18.37 -12.37 0.03
C PRO A 138 18.34 -13.83 0.51
N LYS A 139 19.01 -14.72 -0.22
CA LYS A 139 19.15 -16.14 0.15
C LYS A 139 20.43 -16.43 0.92
N ASN A 140 21.46 -15.61 0.72
CA ASN A 140 22.84 -15.96 1.05
C ASN A 140 23.27 -15.47 2.45
N ARG A 141 22.40 -14.73 3.15
CA ARG A 141 22.68 -14.19 4.49
C ARG A 141 21.40 -14.12 5.30
N ALA A 142 21.30 -14.98 6.31
CA ALA A 142 20.19 -14.97 7.25
C ALA A 142 20.30 -13.76 8.20
N GLY A 143 19.17 -13.14 8.52
CA GLY A 143 19.13 -11.91 9.34
C GLY A 143 19.35 -10.62 8.55
N ASP A 144 19.78 -10.70 7.29
CA ASP A 144 19.78 -9.54 6.41
C ASP A 144 18.32 -9.21 6.02
N PHE A 145 17.96 -7.97 6.31
CA PHE A 145 16.78 -7.32 5.77
C PHE A 145 17.26 -6.41 4.64
N LEU A 146 16.43 -6.22 3.63
CA LEU A 146 16.76 -5.32 2.54
C LEU A 146 16.80 -3.88 3.08
N GLN A 147 18.01 -3.29 3.18
CA GLN A 147 18.20 -1.92 3.71
C GLN A 147 17.67 -0.84 2.74
N ASN A 148 17.68 -1.11 1.43
CA ASN A 148 17.36 -0.12 0.39
C ASN A 148 16.18 -0.52 -0.52
N TYR A 149 15.42 -1.55 -0.12
CA TYR A 149 14.08 -1.76 -0.68
C TYR A 149 13.09 -1.20 0.32
N GLN A 150 12.56 -0.02 0.03
CA GLN A 150 11.21 0.23 0.48
C GLN A 150 10.36 -0.81 -0.27
N HIS A 151 9.91 -1.85 0.45
CA HIS A 151 8.59 -2.38 0.18
C HIS A 151 7.66 -1.21 0.44
N HIS A 152 7.56 -0.32 -0.54
CA HIS A 152 6.42 0.54 -0.71
C HIS A 152 5.27 -0.42 -0.96
N LEU A 153 4.75 -1.02 0.11
CA LEU A 153 3.32 -1.01 0.30
C LEU A 153 2.95 0.46 0.45
N ASN A 154 3.02 1.19 -0.67
CA ASN A 154 2.29 2.41 -0.83
C ASN A 154 0.86 1.95 -0.95
N LEU A 155 0.23 1.65 0.20
CA LEU A 155 -1.19 1.89 0.30
C LEU A 155 -1.33 3.43 0.34
N ALA A 156 -1.08 4.05 -0.82
CA ALA A 156 -1.41 5.44 -1.04
C ALA A 156 -2.93 5.47 -1.15
N ILE A 157 -3.58 5.66 -0.01
CA ILE A 157 -4.97 6.04 0.01
C ILE A 157 -4.97 7.52 -0.37
N SER A 158 -4.97 7.79 -1.68
CA SER A 158 -5.17 9.14 -2.18
C SER A 158 -6.57 9.24 -2.75
N GLN A 159 -7.29 10.25 -2.29
CA GLN A 159 -8.57 10.61 -2.87
C GLN A 159 -8.32 11.20 -4.26
N THR A 160 -8.77 10.52 -5.32
CA THR A 160 -8.63 10.98 -6.71
C THR A 160 -9.71 11.95 -7.14
N GLU A 161 -10.74 12.14 -6.31
CA GLU A 161 -11.83 13.08 -6.58
C GLU A 161 -11.57 14.41 -5.89
N VAL A 162 -11.74 15.49 -6.64
CA VAL A 162 -11.84 16.85 -6.08
C VAL A 162 -13.12 16.88 -5.26
N LEU A 163 -13.03 16.60 -3.96
CA LEU A 163 -14.10 17.01 -3.08
C LEU A 163 -14.11 18.53 -3.11
N SER A 164 -15.25 19.10 -3.53
CA SER A 164 -15.54 20.47 -3.16
C SER A 164 -15.35 20.58 -1.64
N PRO A 165 -14.81 21.69 -1.11
CA PRO A 165 -14.62 21.89 0.34
C PRO A 165 -15.89 21.60 1.16
N TRP A 166 -17.05 21.65 0.50
CA TRP A 166 -18.39 21.45 1.03
C TRP A 166 -18.82 19.98 1.23
N ASN A 167 -18.14 19.00 0.63
CA ASN A 167 -18.55 17.59 0.68
C ASN A 167 -17.85 16.76 1.77
N LEU A 168 -16.80 17.31 2.40
CA LEU A 168 -16.12 16.69 3.54
C LEU A 168 -17.02 16.68 4.79
N PRO A 169 -17.05 15.59 5.58
CA PRO A 169 -17.83 15.52 6.83
C PRO A 169 -17.53 16.67 7.80
N MET A 170 -16.29 17.17 7.78
CA MET A 170 -15.81 18.33 8.56
C MET A 170 -16.61 19.62 8.31
N TRP A 171 -17.21 19.80 7.12
CA TRP A 171 -17.84 21.05 6.69
C TRP A 171 -19.36 20.97 6.52
N ARG A 172 -19.99 19.82 6.82
CA ARG A 172 -21.45 19.65 6.75
C ARG A 172 -22.23 20.39 7.85
N GLY A 173 -21.53 21.10 8.74
CA GLY A 173 -22.10 21.67 9.96
C GLY A 173 -22.83 23.00 9.84
N HIS A 174 -22.68 23.79 8.76
CA HIS A 174 -23.30 25.12 8.68
C HIS A 174 -23.72 25.44 7.23
N ARG A 175 -25.03 25.35 6.96
CA ARG A 175 -25.69 26.15 5.92
C ARG A 175 -26.62 27.14 6.62
N PRO A 176 -26.37 28.45 6.58
CA PRO A 176 -27.43 29.44 6.73
C PRO A 176 -28.33 29.34 5.49
N GLY A 177 -29.65 29.33 5.70
CA GLY A 177 -30.65 29.40 4.63
C GLY A 177 -30.76 30.77 4.01
#